data_AF-A0A392M1U9-F1
#
_entry.id   AF-A0A392M1U9-F1
#
_cell.length_a   1.000
_cell.length_b   1.000
_cell.length_c   1.000
_cell.angle_alpha   90.00
_cell.angle_beta   90.00
_cell.angle_gamma   90.00
#
_symmetry.space_group_name_H-M   'P 1'
#
loop_
_entity.id
_entity.type
_entity.pdbx_description
1 polymer ?
#
loop_
_entity_poly.entity_id
_entity_poly.type
_entity_poly.pdbx_seq_one_letter_code
_entity_poly.pdbx_strand_id
1 'polypeptide(L)'
;MGHWQSIIESLNTILCTMKENFVPPVLVQKIFSQTFSYINVQLFNSLLLRRDCCTFSNGEYVKAGLAELELWCCQAKEEYAGTSWDELKHIRQAVGFLVIHQKYRISYDEIINDLCP
;
A
#
# COMPACT_ATOMS: atom_id res chain seq x y z
N MET A 1 17.24 10.82 1.00
CA MET A 1 15.82 10.59 0.69
C MET A 1 15.30 9.52 1.63
N GLY A 2 14.04 9.65 2.09
CA GLY A 2 13.40 8.60 2.91
C GLY A 2 13.14 7.34 2.09
N HIS A 3 12.96 6.19 2.75
CA HIS A 3 12.75 4.91 2.08
C HIS A 3 11.51 4.90 1.16
N TRP A 4 10.41 5.52 1.59
CA TRP A 4 9.18 5.63 0.78
C TRP A 4 9.39 6.45 -0.48
N GLN A 5 10.00 7.63 -0.36
CA GLN A 5 10.33 8.46 -1.51
C GLN A 5 11.13 7.71 -2.59
N SER A 6 12.09 6.86 -2.19
CA SER A 6 12.86 6.03 -3.14
C SER A 6 12.00 4.99 -3.86
N ILE A 7 11.00 4.42 -3.18
CA ILE A 7 10.01 3.52 -3.79
C ILE A 7 9.16 4.31 -4.80
N ILE A 8 8.66 5.48 -4.43
CA ILE A 8 7.86 6.34 -5.31
C ILE A 8 8.66 6.76 -6.56
N GLU A 9 9.92 7.13 -6.38
CA GLU A 9 10.83 7.44 -7.50
C GLU A 9 10.99 6.24 -8.43
N SER A 10 11.16 5.03 -7.88
CA SER A 10 11.27 3.80 -8.68
C SER A 10 9.99 3.52 -9.50
N LEU A 11 8.82 3.68 -8.89
CA LEU A 11 7.53 3.54 -9.58
C LEU A 11 7.38 4.57 -10.70
N ASN A 12 7.78 5.82 -10.45
CA ASN A 12 7.78 6.89 -11.46
C ASN A 12 8.74 6.59 -12.62
N THR A 13 9.97 6.16 -12.34
CA THR A 13 10.93 5.79 -13.39
C THR A 13 10.36 4.68 -14.27
N ILE A 14 9.82 3.63 -13.66
CA ILE A 14 9.22 2.49 -14.38
C ILE A 14 8.04 2.95 -15.26
N LEU A 15 7.15 3.79 -14.72
CA LEU A 15 6.02 4.33 -15.48
C LEU A 15 6.49 5.20 -16.66
N CYS A 16 7.43 6.12 -16.44
CA CYS A 16 7.98 6.98 -17.49
C CYS A 16 8.62 6.14 -18.61
N THR A 17 9.45 5.15 -18.26
CA THR A 17 10.07 4.26 -19.25
C THR A 17 9.02 3.49 -20.06
N MET A 18 7.97 2.96 -19.43
CA MET A 18 6.90 2.27 -20.16
C MET A 18 6.14 3.19 -21.11
N LYS A 19 5.89 4.45 -20.70
CA LYS A 19 5.25 5.46 -21.55
C LYS A 19 6.14 5.85 -22.74
N GLU A 20 7.43 6.06 -22.51
CA GLU A 20 8.41 6.38 -23.56
C GLU A 20 8.56 5.25 -24.58
N ASN A 21 8.35 4.00 -24.16
CA ASN A 21 8.37 2.83 -25.03
C ASN A 21 6.99 2.45 -25.61
N PHE A 22 5.98 3.32 -25.46
CA PHE A 22 4.63 3.11 -26.00
C PHE A 22 3.99 1.79 -25.55
N VAL A 23 4.31 1.33 -24.34
CA VAL A 23 3.70 0.11 -23.78
C VAL A 23 2.20 0.35 -23.61
N PRO A 24 1.34 -0.54 -24.13
CA PRO A 24 -0.10 -0.40 -24.01
C PRO A 24 -0.56 -0.21 -22.55
N PRO A 25 -1.43 0.77 -22.23
CA PRO A 25 -1.84 1.07 -20.86
C PRO A 25 -2.38 -0.13 -20.09
N VAL A 26 -3.09 -1.05 -20.75
CA VAL A 26 -3.61 -2.29 -20.14
C VAL A 26 -2.48 -3.15 -19.57
N LEU A 27 -1.33 -3.23 -20.25
CA LEU A 27 -0.18 -3.98 -19.74
C LEU A 27 0.49 -3.25 -18.57
N VAL A 28 0.60 -1.92 -18.65
CA VAL A 28 1.12 -1.08 -17.57
C VAL A 28 0.29 -1.27 -16.29
N GLN A 29 -1.03 -1.25 -16.40
CA GLN A 29 -1.95 -1.51 -15.29
C GLN A 29 -1.68 -2.88 -14.65
N LYS A 30 -1.56 -3.95 -15.47
CA LYS A 30 -1.30 -5.30 -14.93
C LYS A 30 0.04 -5.40 -14.21
N ILE A 31 1.07 -4.71 -14.70
CA ILE A 31 2.38 -4.66 -14.04
C ILE A 31 2.28 -3.95 -12.69
N PHE A 32 1.60 -2.81 -12.62
CA PHE A 32 1.43 -2.10 -11.35
C PHE A 32 0.52 -2.83 -10.36
N SER A 33 -0.55 -3.49 -10.82
CA SER A 33 -1.36 -4.34 -9.94
C SER A 33 -0.51 -5.44 -9.31
N GLN A 34 0.31 -6.14 -10.10
CA GLN A 34 1.20 -7.17 -9.56
C GLN A 34 2.27 -6.60 -8.62
N THR A 35 2.77 -5.40 -8.92
CA THR A 35 3.76 -4.71 -8.08
C THR A 35 3.17 -4.31 -6.73
N PHE A 36 1.96 -3.75 -6.71
CA PHE A 36 1.26 -3.37 -5.50
C PHE A 36 0.84 -4.60 -4.68
N SER A 37 0.42 -5.68 -5.34
CA SER A 37 0.15 -6.97 -4.69
C SER A 37 1.41 -7.53 -4.02
N TYR A 38 2.58 -7.41 -4.67
CA TYR A 38 3.86 -7.79 -4.07
C TYR A 38 4.20 -6.93 -2.85
N ILE A 39 4.06 -5.60 -2.95
CA ILE A 39 4.27 -4.67 -1.82
C ILE A 39 3.35 -5.05 -0.65
N ASN A 40 2.07 -5.31 -0.91
CA ASN A 40 1.11 -5.75 0.08
C ASN A 40 1.60 -6.97 0.85
N VAL A 41 1.97 -8.03 0.12
CA VAL A 41 2.44 -9.29 0.72
C VAL A 41 3.72 -9.09 1.52
N GLN A 42 4.69 -8.34 1.00
CA GLN A 42 5.97 -8.10 1.69
C GLN A 42 5.79 -7.35 3.01
N LEU A 43 5.02 -6.25 3.00
CA LEU A 43 4.78 -5.46 4.20
C LEU A 43 3.91 -6.22 5.21
N PHE A 44 2.85 -6.87 4.73
CA PHE A 44 1.94 -7.63 5.60
C PHE A 44 2.65 -8.81 6.26
N ASN A 45 3.43 -9.58 5.51
CA ASN A 45 4.21 -10.69 6.06
C ASN A 45 5.28 -10.21 7.04
N SER A 46 5.87 -9.04 6.81
CA SER A 46 6.81 -8.44 7.76
C SER A 46 6.16 -8.17 9.12
N LEU A 47 4.92 -7.68 9.14
CA LEU A 47 4.15 -7.51 10.39
C LEU A 47 3.85 -8.86 11.07
N LEU A 48 3.41 -9.87 10.29
CA LEU A 48 3.03 -11.17 10.85
C LEU A 48 4.21 -11.97 11.42
N LEU A 49 5.37 -11.91 10.75
CA LEU A 49 6.55 -12.70 11.11
C LEU A 49 7.39 -12.05 12.21
N ARG A 50 7.26 -10.73 12.41
CA ARG A 50 8.08 -9.96 13.33
C ARG A 50 7.25 -9.17 14.33
N ARG A 51 7.21 -9.67 15.56
CA ARG A 51 6.43 -9.07 16.67
C ARG A 51 6.83 -7.63 16.97
N ASP A 52 8.10 -7.27 16.76
CA ASP A 52 8.62 -5.92 16.95
C ASP A 52 8.09 -4.89 15.93
N CYS A 53 7.52 -5.35 14.81
CA CYS A 53 6.89 -4.49 13.81
C CYS A 53 5.43 -4.15 14.15
N CYS A 54 4.77 -4.88 15.06
CA CYS A 54 3.37 -4.67 15.43
C CYS A 54 3.19 -3.62 16.53
N THR A 55 3.72 -2.42 16.29
CA THR A 55 3.65 -1.27 17.22
C THR A 55 2.87 -0.11 16.63
N PHE A 56 2.34 0.77 17.49
CA PHE A 56 1.63 1.98 17.04
C PHE A 56 2.55 2.89 16.20
N SER A 57 3.80 3.09 16.65
CA SER A 57 4.77 3.93 15.94
C SER A 57 5.13 3.38 14.56
N ASN A 58 5.32 2.05 14.44
CA ASN A 58 5.54 1.44 13.13
C ASN A 58 4.28 1.52 12.26
N GLY A 59 3.09 1.37 12.85
CA GLY A 59 1.82 1.59 12.16
C GLY A 59 1.73 2.99 11.53
N GLU A 60 2.01 4.04 12.29
CA GLU A 60 2.00 5.42 11.78
C GLU A 60 3.07 5.64 10.69
N TYR A 61 4.26 5.03 10.83
CA TYR A 61 5.30 5.08 9.80
C TYR A 61 4.84 4.44 8.48
N VAL A 62 4.24 3.25 8.53
CA VAL A 62 3.74 2.56 7.33
C VAL A 62 2.53 3.30 6.76
N LYS A 63 1.65 3.87 7.60
CA LYS A 63 0.51 4.69 7.17
C LYS A 63 0.95 5.88 6.33
N ALA A 64 2.01 6.58 6.73
CA ALA A 64 2.57 7.68 5.94
C ALA A 64 3.05 7.20 4.56
N GLY A 65 3.72 6.05 4.49
CA GLY A 65 4.12 5.44 3.23
C GLY A 65 2.96 4.99 2.33
N LEU A 66 1.91 4.43 2.92
CA LEU A 66 0.69 4.07 2.21
C LEU A 66 -0.01 5.31 1.62
N ALA A 67 0.02 6.45 2.31
CA ALA A 67 -0.51 7.71 1.78
C ALA A 67 0.31 8.23 0.58
N GLU A 68 1.63 8.06 0.59
CA GLU A 68 2.47 8.37 -0.59
C GLU A 68 2.13 7.47 -1.78
N LEU A 69 1.89 6.18 -1.55
CA LEU A 69 1.48 5.23 -2.60
C LEU A 69 0.09 5.53 -3.16
N GLU A 70 -0.87 5.91 -2.29
CA GLU A 70 -2.20 6.35 -2.72
C GLU A 70 -2.12 7.61 -3.59
N LEU A 71 -1.32 8.60 -3.17
CA LEU A 71 -1.09 9.81 -3.94
C LEU A 71 -0.45 9.49 -5.30
N TRP A 72 0.50 8.56 -5.34
CA TRP A 72 1.12 8.11 -6.59
C TRP A 72 0.08 7.48 -7.53
N CYS A 73 -0.83 6.63 -7.03
CA CYS A 73 -1.92 6.08 -7.84
C CYS A 73 -2.82 7.18 -8.42
N CYS A 74 -3.18 8.19 -7.62
CA CYS A 74 -3.95 9.34 -8.08
C CYS A 74 -3.23 10.13 -9.20
N GLN A 75 -1.92 10.32 -9.07
CA GLN A 75 -1.09 11.02 -10.06
C GLN A 75 -0.89 10.22 -11.35
N ALA A 76 -0.69 8.91 -11.24
CA ALA A 76 -0.61 7.99 -12.37
C ALA A 76 -1.96 7.83 -13.09
N LYS A 77 -3.08 8.22 -12.46
CA LYS A 77 -4.46 8.16 -12.98
C LYS A 77 -4.94 6.73 -13.24
N GLU A 78 -6.25 6.59 -13.44
CA GLU A 78 -6.90 5.32 -13.78
C GLU A 78 -6.29 4.67 -15.03
N GLU A 79 -5.81 5.47 -15.98
CA GLU A 79 -5.15 5.00 -17.21
C GLU A 79 -3.97 4.06 -16.94
N TYR A 80 -3.14 4.34 -15.93
CA TYR A 80 -1.92 3.56 -15.66
C TYR A 80 -1.96 2.83 -14.32
N ALA A 81 -2.52 3.43 -13.27
CA ALA A 81 -2.64 2.78 -11.96
C ALA A 81 -3.82 1.81 -11.90
N GLY A 82 -4.89 2.04 -12.66
CA GLY A 82 -6.12 1.23 -12.58
C GLY A 82 -6.56 1.00 -11.13
N THR A 83 -6.85 -0.25 -10.77
CA THR A 83 -7.25 -0.67 -9.42
C THR A 83 -6.08 -1.08 -8.52
N SER A 84 -4.83 -0.68 -8.84
CA SER A 84 -3.64 -1.15 -8.10
C SER A 84 -3.66 -0.79 -6.61
N TRP A 85 -4.34 0.29 -6.22
CA TRP A 85 -4.53 0.67 -4.82
C TRP A 85 -5.28 -0.39 -3.99
N ASP A 86 -6.19 -1.13 -4.64
CA ASP A 86 -7.00 -2.16 -3.99
C ASP A 86 -6.15 -3.40 -3.62
N GLU A 87 -5.03 -3.61 -4.31
CA GLU A 87 -4.09 -4.70 -4.03
C GLU A 87 -3.41 -4.54 -2.66
N LEU A 88 -3.36 -3.32 -2.11
CA LEU A 88 -2.79 -3.01 -0.79
C LEU A 88 -3.75 -3.27 0.38
N LYS A 89 -4.87 -3.98 0.15
CA LYS A 89 -5.93 -4.17 1.16
C LYS A 89 -5.42 -4.69 2.51
N HIS A 90 -4.62 -5.75 2.54
CA HIS A 90 -4.27 -6.41 3.79
C HIS A 90 -3.34 -5.55 4.65
N ILE A 91 -2.35 -4.90 4.02
CA ILE A 91 -1.48 -3.98 4.75
C ILE A 91 -2.24 -2.75 5.22
N ARG A 92 -3.20 -2.23 4.43
CA ARG A 92 -4.06 -1.11 4.84
C ARG A 92 -4.92 -1.48 6.05
N GLN A 93 -5.56 -2.65 6.05
CA GLN A 93 -6.35 -3.16 7.18
C GLN A 93 -5.47 -3.33 8.43
N ALA A 94 -4.31 -3.98 8.30
CA ALA A 94 -3.38 -4.19 9.40
C ALA A 94 -2.85 -2.88 10.01
N VAL A 95 -2.47 -1.92 9.15
CA VAL A 95 -2.01 -0.60 9.59
C VAL A 95 -3.16 0.16 10.25
N GLY A 96 -4.36 0.12 9.67
CA GLY A 96 -5.57 0.67 10.26
C GLY A 96 -5.78 0.16 11.69
N PHE A 97 -5.63 -1.16 11.90
CA PHE A 97 -5.67 -1.76 13.24
C PHE A 97 -4.54 -1.28 14.15
N LEU A 98 -3.31 -1.18 13.64
CA LEU A 98 -2.16 -0.81 14.44
C LEU A 98 -2.28 0.62 15.00
N VAL A 99 -2.84 1.55 14.23
CA VAL A 99 -2.95 2.98 14.56
C VAL A 99 -4.23 3.39 15.30
N ILE A 100 -5.08 2.43 15.66
CA ILE A 100 -6.25 2.71 16.50
C ILE A 100 -5.80 3.13 17.90
N HIS A 101 -6.28 4.30 18.34
CA HIS A 101 -6.21 4.71 19.73
C HIS A 101 -7.27 3.98 20.56
N GLN A 102 -6.95 3.66 21.82
CA GLN A 102 -7.90 3.05 22.76
C GLN A 102 -8.53 1.75 22.24
N LYS A 103 -7.73 0.84 21.66
CA LYS A 103 -8.19 -0.45 21.07
C LYS A 103 -9.13 -1.27 21.96
N TYR A 104 -9.02 -1.13 23.29
CA TYR A 104 -9.89 -1.79 24.26
C TYR A 104 -11.37 -1.36 24.17
N ARG A 105 -11.69 -0.28 23.45
CA ARG A 105 -13.05 0.21 23.22
C ARG A 105 -13.68 -0.35 21.95
N ILE A 106 -12.92 -1.01 21.09
CA ILE A 106 -13.42 -1.56 19.83
C ILE A 106 -13.76 -3.02 20.05
N SER A 107 -14.98 -3.40 19.68
CA SER A 107 -15.47 -4.76 19.75
C SER A 107 -14.85 -5.64 18.65
N TYR A 108 -14.93 -6.95 18.84
CA TYR A 108 -14.50 -7.90 17.82
C TYR A 108 -15.32 -7.75 16.53
N ASP A 109 -16.62 -7.52 16.65
CA ASP A 109 -17.51 -7.35 15.50
C ASP A 109 -17.15 -6.11 14.67
N GLU A 110 -16.81 -4.98 15.31
CA GLU A 110 -16.32 -3.79 14.61
C GLU A 110 -14.98 -4.07 13.90
N ILE A 111 -14.08 -4.85 14.53
CA ILE A 111 -12.81 -5.21 13.90
C ILE A 111 -13.03 -6.04 12.62
N ILE A 112 -13.87 -7.06 12.67
CA ILE A 112 -14.05 -7.96 11.52
C ILE A 112 -14.90 -7.34 10.40
N ASN A 113 -15.88 -6.49 10.74
CA ASN A 113 -16.82 -5.98 9.74
C ASN A 113 -16.37 -4.63 9.15
N ASP A 114 -15.80 -3.75 9.98
CA ASP A 114 -15.50 -2.38 9.55
C ASP A 114 -14.04 -2.20 9.15
N LEU A 115 -13.13 -2.91 9.83
CA LEU A 115 -11.70 -2.73 9.65
C LEU A 115 -11.05 -3.81 8.78
N CYS A 116 -11.45 -5.07 8.97
CA CYS A 116 -10.88 -6.22 8.28
C CYS A 116 -11.96 -7.11 7.61
N PRO A 117 -12.83 -6.55 6.75
CA PRO A 117 -13.80 -7.35 6.00
C PRO A 117 -13.13 -8.33 5.01
#